data_AF-A0A7X4DIC7-F1
#
_entry.id   AF-A0A7X4DIC7-F1
#
_cell.length_a   1.000
_cell.length_b   1.000
_cell.length_c   1.000
_cell.angle_alpha   90.00
_cell.angle_beta   90.00
_cell.angle_gamma   90.00
#
_symmetry.space_group_name_H-M   'P 1'
#
loop_
_entity.id
_entity.type
_entity.pdbx_description
1 polymer ?
#
loop_
_entity_poly.entity_id
_entity_poly.type
_entity_poly.pdbx_seq_one_letter_code
_entity_poly.pdbx_strand_id
1 'polypeptide(L)'
;VSVGPVSAAYDGTVEFDLDEENRSASVRAKGQGRAGMGNADMRMTSKVVALGAEETEVTVEASVAVTGILAQLGRGMMQHVSKKMFKQFTEVVEKELASQ
;
A
#
# COMPACT_ATOMS: atom_id res chain seq x y z
N VAL A 1 -0.46 -7.36 -9.17
CA VAL A 1 -0.59 -6.01 -9.78
C VAL A 1 0.20 -5.98 -11.08
N SER A 2 -0.28 -5.33 -12.15
CA SER A 2 0.49 -5.23 -13.40
C SER A 2 1.37 -3.97 -13.39
N VAL A 3 2.66 -4.16 -13.66
CA VAL A 3 3.70 -3.12 -13.73
C VAL A 3 4.20 -3.08 -15.18
N GLY A 4 3.59 -2.23 -16.01
CA GLY A 4 3.87 -2.23 -17.45
C GLY A 4 3.56 -3.62 -18.07
N PRO A 5 4.47 -4.21 -18.87
CA PRO A 5 4.29 -5.54 -19.46
C PRO A 5 4.48 -6.70 -18.46
N VAL A 6 4.87 -6.40 -17.22
CA VAL A 6 5.26 -7.38 -16.22
C VAL A 6 4.14 -7.53 -15.18
N SER A 7 3.57 -8.72 -15.04
CA SER A 7 2.58 -9.01 -13.99
C SER A 7 3.26 -9.50 -12.73
N ALA A 8 3.16 -8.75 -11.63
CA ALA A 8 3.79 -9.09 -10.37
C ALA A 8 2.85 -9.88 -9.45
N ALA A 9 3.34 -11.03 -8.98
CA ALA A 9 2.70 -11.91 -8.01
C ALA A 9 3.66 -12.20 -6.87
N TYR A 10 3.21 -11.95 -5.64
CA TYR A 10 3.96 -12.14 -4.42
C TYR A 10 3.19 -13.04 -3.46
N ASP A 11 3.89 -13.98 -2.83
CA ASP A 11 3.42 -14.67 -1.64
C ASP A 11 4.01 -13.95 -0.42
N GLY A 12 3.18 -13.56 0.52
CA GLY A 12 3.61 -12.65 1.56
C GLY A 12 2.78 -12.67 2.83
N THR A 13 3.30 -12.02 3.84
CA THR A 13 2.69 -11.84 5.15
C THR A 13 2.48 -10.37 5.42
N VAL A 14 1.36 -10.04 6.06
CA VAL A 14 1.04 -8.69 6.51
C VAL A 14 0.81 -8.74 8.01
N GLU A 15 1.48 -7.83 8.71
CA GLU A 15 1.22 -7.51 10.12
C GLU A 15 0.53 -6.15 10.17
N PHE A 16 -0.49 -6.05 11.01
CA PHE A 16 -1.28 -4.84 11.21
C PHE A 16 -1.37 -4.55 12.71
N ASP A 17 -1.17 -3.29 13.07
CA ASP A 17 -1.26 -2.80 14.44
C ASP A 17 -2.10 -1.51 14.45
N LEU A 18 -3.03 -1.42 15.39
CA LEU A 18 -3.98 -0.32 15.51
C LEU A 18 -3.81 0.37 16.86
N ASP A 19 -3.66 1.69 16.79
CA ASP A 19 -3.64 2.57 17.95
C ASP A 19 -4.90 3.44 17.92
N GLU A 20 -5.95 2.97 18.59
CA GLU A 20 -7.23 3.66 18.67
C GLU A 20 -7.13 5.00 19.43
N GLU A 21 -6.26 5.08 20.45
CA GLU A 21 -6.06 6.29 21.25
C GLU A 21 -5.51 7.42 20.39
N ASN A 22 -4.47 7.13 19.59
CA ASN A 22 -3.87 8.11 18.70
C ASN A 22 -4.51 8.16 17.31
N ARG A 23 -5.56 7.35 17.07
CA ARG A 23 -6.24 7.19 15.77
C ARG A 23 -5.25 6.96 14.63
N SER A 24 -4.34 6.02 14.85
CA SER A 24 -3.29 5.68 13.90
C SER A 24 -3.19 4.17 13.69
N ALA A 25 -2.66 3.76 12.54
CA ALA A 25 -2.41 2.35 12.26
C ALA A 25 -1.03 2.19 11.62
N SER A 26 -0.36 1.08 11.92
CA SER A 26 0.89 0.70 11.28
C SER A 26 0.78 -0.66 10.61
N VAL A 27 1.38 -0.78 9.44
CA VAL A 27 1.36 -1.97 8.61
C VAL A 27 2.77 -2.33 8.21
N ARG A 28 3.12 -3.60 8.38
CA ARG A 28 4.36 -4.18 7.85
C ARG A 28 3.98 -5.32 6.92
N ALA A 29 4.47 -5.26 5.69
CA ALA A 29 4.24 -6.32 4.73
C ALA A 29 5.55 -6.80 4.13
N LYS A 30 5.68 -8.11 3.96
CA LYS A 30 6.78 -8.74 3.24
C LYS A 30 6.22 -9.67 2.19
N GLY A 31 6.81 -9.68 1.01
CA GLY A 31 6.41 -10.54 -0.09
C GLY A 31 7.61 -11.11 -0.84
N GLN A 32 7.57 -12.40 -1.10
CA GLN A 32 8.49 -13.07 -2.01
C GLN A 32 7.83 -13.21 -3.38
N GLY A 33 8.45 -12.64 -4.40
CA GLY A 33 7.93 -12.67 -5.77
C GLY A 33 8.12 -14.05 -6.39
N ARG A 34 7.09 -14.53 -7.09
CA ARG A 34 7.18 -15.77 -7.88
C ARG A 34 8.07 -15.56 -9.11
N ALA A 35 8.53 -16.65 -9.72
CA ALA A 35 9.21 -16.63 -11.04
C ALA A 35 10.37 -15.60 -11.17
N GLY A 36 11.19 -15.41 -10.12
CA GLY A 36 12.37 -14.55 -10.17
C GLY A 36 12.08 -13.04 -10.14
N MET A 37 10.87 -12.65 -9.75
CA MET A 37 10.45 -11.25 -9.76
C MET A 37 11.09 -10.38 -8.67
N GLY A 38 11.72 -11.01 -7.67
CA GLY A 38 12.38 -10.35 -6.53
C GLY A 38 11.47 -10.27 -5.32
N ASN A 39 11.93 -9.60 -4.26
CA ASN A 39 11.20 -9.46 -3.00
C ASN A 39 10.64 -8.05 -2.83
N ALA A 40 9.61 -7.92 -2.01
CA ALA A 40 9.04 -6.66 -1.58
C ALA A 40 9.00 -6.59 -0.04
N ASP A 41 9.41 -5.46 0.52
CA ASP A 41 9.27 -5.14 1.94
C ASP A 41 8.62 -3.75 2.03
N MET A 42 7.57 -3.62 2.84
CA MET A 42 6.79 -2.41 2.97
C MET A 42 6.52 -2.09 4.43
N ARG A 43 6.66 -0.82 4.76
CA ARG A 43 6.19 -0.21 6.00
C ARG A 43 5.25 0.93 5.66
N MET A 44 4.10 0.96 6.32
CA MET A 44 3.12 2.00 6.14
C MET A 44 2.58 2.44 7.50
N THR A 45 2.39 3.74 7.66
CA THR A 45 1.70 4.32 8.82
C THR A 45 0.59 5.21 8.31
N SER A 46 -0.58 5.13 8.93
CA SER A 46 -1.70 6.01 8.66
C SER A 46 -2.16 6.74 9.92
N LYS A 47 -2.69 7.93 9.75
CA LYS A 47 -3.34 8.71 10.80
C LYS A 47 -4.67 9.25 10.30
N VAL A 48 -5.67 9.21 11.16
CA VAL A 48 -7.03 9.63 10.87
C VAL A 48 -7.40 10.84 11.72
N VAL A 49 -7.88 11.90 11.08
CA VAL A 49 -8.30 13.14 11.73
C VAL A 49 -9.70 13.52 11.24
N ALA A 50 -10.62 13.78 12.16
CA ALA A 50 -11.93 14.32 11.80
C ALA A 50 -11.77 15.80 11.39
N LEU A 51 -12.27 16.16 10.20
CA LEU A 51 -12.35 17.55 9.74
C LEU A 51 -13.74 18.16 9.98
N GLY A 52 -14.72 17.34 10.32
CA GLY A 52 -16.08 17.73 10.67
C GLY A 52 -16.91 16.53 11.12
N ALA A 53 -18.23 16.70 11.19
CA ALA A 53 -19.13 15.61 11.56
C ALA A 53 -19.22 14.51 10.49
N GLU A 54 -19.00 14.87 9.22
CA GLU A 54 -19.16 13.97 8.05
C GLU A 54 -17.88 13.83 7.23
N GLU A 55 -16.77 14.44 7.67
CA GLU A 55 -15.52 14.45 6.92
C GLU A 55 -14.34 13.99 7.78
N THR A 56 -13.53 13.12 7.20
CA THR A 56 -12.35 12.55 7.83
C THR A 56 -11.19 12.61 6.85
N GLU A 57 -10.08 13.18 7.29
CA GLU A 57 -8.82 13.15 6.57
C GLU A 57 -7.99 11.95 7.01
N VAL A 58 -7.47 11.20 6.04
CA VAL A 58 -6.55 10.09 6.27
C VAL A 58 -5.21 10.44 5.63
N THR A 59 -4.19 10.63 6.45
CA THR A 59 -2.81 10.80 5.99
C THR A 59 -2.10 9.45 6.03
N VAL A 60 -1.40 9.09 4.95
CA VAL A 60 -0.66 7.82 4.86
C VAL A 60 0.78 8.08 4.41
N GLU A 61 1.73 7.54 5.15
CA GLU A 61 3.13 7.48 4.77
C GLU A 61 3.52 6.02 4.52
N ALA A 62 4.07 5.73 3.33
CA ALA A 62 4.49 4.40 2.95
C ALA A 62 5.90 4.38 2.38
N SER A 63 6.71 3.44 2.84
CA SER A 63 8.04 3.14 2.33
C SER A 63 8.05 1.71 1.80
N VAL A 64 8.45 1.54 0.55
CA VAL A 64 8.47 0.23 -0.12
C VAL A 64 9.85 -0.01 -0.72
N ALA A 65 10.47 -1.12 -0.34
CA ALA A 65 11.69 -1.63 -0.92
C ALA A 65 11.35 -2.82 -1.83
N VAL A 66 11.81 -2.79 -3.08
CA VAL A 66 11.60 -3.88 -4.04
C VAL A 66 12.94 -4.25 -4.67
N THR A 67 13.17 -5.54 -4.86
CA THR A 67 14.35 -6.09 -5.55
C THR A 67 13.94 -6.85 -6.82
N GLY A 68 14.91 -7.37 -7.57
CA GLY A 68 14.66 -8.21 -8.74
C GLY A 68 14.29 -7.42 -10.00
N ILE A 69 13.49 -8.03 -10.88
CA ILE A 69 13.18 -7.45 -12.19
C ILE A 69 12.39 -6.14 -12.09
N LEU A 70 11.54 -5.99 -11.06
CA LEU A 70 10.79 -4.75 -10.85
C LEU A 70 11.68 -3.58 -10.47
N ALA A 71 12.77 -3.82 -9.74
CA ALA A 71 13.73 -2.76 -9.39
C ALA A 71 14.44 -2.18 -10.62
N GLN A 72 14.56 -2.97 -11.70
CA GLN A 72 15.20 -2.57 -12.96
C GLN A 72 14.31 -1.67 -13.83
N LEU A 73 13.01 -1.60 -13.54
CA LEU A 73 12.05 -0.78 -14.30
C LEU A 73 12.21 0.73 -14.04
N GLY A 74 13.04 1.11 -13.07
CA GLY A 74 13.38 2.49 -12.77
C GLY A 74 12.33 3.24 -11.93
N ARG A 75 12.75 4.39 -11.38
CA ARG A 75 11.98 5.15 -10.38
C ARG A 75 10.61 5.61 -10.87
N GLY A 76 10.50 6.04 -12.13
CA GLY A 76 9.25 6.58 -12.69
C GLY A 76 8.12 5.55 -12.77
N MET A 77 8.44 4.32 -13.17
CA MET A 77 7.45 3.24 -13.24
C MET A 77 6.98 2.82 -11.84
N MET A 78 7.91 2.71 -10.88
CA MET A 78 7.58 2.38 -9.49
C MET A 78 6.68 3.43 -8.84
N GLN A 79 6.93 4.72 -9.07
CA GLN A 79 6.05 5.80 -8.58
C GLN A 79 4.63 5.70 -9.16
N HIS A 80 4.50 5.39 -10.46
CA HIS A 80 3.19 5.23 -11.09
C HIS A 80 2.42 4.05 -10.48
N VAL A 81 3.09 2.92 -10.25
CA VAL A 81 2.48 1.74 -9.61
C VAL A 81 2.04 2.05 -8.19
N SER A 82 2.90 2.68 -7.39
CA SER A 82 2.55 3.05 -6.01
C SER A 82 1.32 3.96 -5.97
N LYS A 83 1.25 4.97 -6.84
CA LYS A 83 0.07 5.85 -6.95
C LYS A 83 -1.18 5.07 -7.34
N LYS A 84 -1.07 4.15 -8.30
CA LYS A 84 -2.21 3.33 -8.73
C LYS A 84 -2.70 2.40 -7.61
N MET A 85 -1.79 1.73 -6.91
CA MET A 85 -2.13 0.85 -5.79
C MET A 85 -2.81 1.62 -4.66
N PHE A 86 -2.28 2.80 -4.31
CA PHE A 86 -2.88 3.63 -3.27
C PHE A 86 -4.27 4.14 -3.67
N LYS A 87 -4.43 4.61 -4.91
CA LYS A 87 -5.74 5.01 -5.44
C LYS A 87 -6.76 3.87 -5.37
N GLN A 88 -6.38 2.67 -5.81
CA GLN A 88 -7.26 1.50 -5.74
C GLN A 88 -7.64 1.14 -4.30
N PHE A 89 -6.70 1.25 -3.36
CA PHE A 89 -6.96 1.04 -1.95
C PHE A 89 -8.01 2.04 -1.44
N THR A 90 -7.81 3.35 -1.69
CA THR A 90 -8.74 4.39 -1.26
C THR A 90 -10.14 4.17 -1.85
N GLU A 91 -10.24 3.86 -3.16
CA GLU A 91 -11.52 3.56 -3.82
C GLU A 91 -12.26 2.37 -3.17
N VAL A 92 -11.54 1.32 -2.78
CA VAL A 92 -12.13 0.16 -2.11
C VAL A 92 -12.58 0.52 -0.69
N VAL A 93 -11.77 1.27 0.06
CA VAL A 93 -12.12 1.71 1.42
C VAL A 93 -13.34 2.62 1.40
N GLU A 94 -13.40 3.62 0.52
CA GLU A 94 -14.55 4.50 0.37
C GLU A 94 -15.82 3.71 0.08
N LYS A 95 -15.73 2.73 -0.83
CA LYS A 95 -16.87 1.88 -1.19
C LYS A 95 -17.34 1.01 -0.02
N GLU A 96 -16.41 0.42 0.73
CA GLU A 96 -16.74 -0.43 1.88
C GLU A 96 -17.41 0.41 2.99
N LEU A 97 -16.86 1.58 3.29
CA LEU A 97 -17.42 2.51 4.29
C LEU A 97 -18.81 3.02 3.88
N ALA A 98 -19.05 3.29 2.59
CA ALA A 98 -20.36 3.72 2.09
C ALA A 98 -21.41 2.59 2.09
N SER A 99 -20.99 1.33 2.27
CA SER A 99 -21.88 0.17 2.32
C SER A 99 -22.30 -0.24 3.74
N GLN A 100 -21.79 0.46 4.76
CA GLN A 100 -22.19 0.31 6.17
C GLN A 100 -23.23 1.36 6.56
#